data_AF-A0A7R9R0T1-F1
#
_entry.id   AF-A0A7R9R0T1-F1
#
_cell.length_a   1.000
_cell.length_b   1.000
_cell.length_c   1.000
_cell.angle_alpha   90.00
_cell.angle_beta   90.00
_cell.angle_gamma   90.00
#
_symmetry.space_group_name_H-M   'P 1'
#
loop_
_entity.id
_entity.type
_entity.pdbx_description
1 polymer ?
#
loop_
_entity_poly.entity_id
_entity_poly.type
_entity_poly.pdbx_seq_one_letter_code
_entity_poly.pdbx_strand_id
1 'polypeptide(L)'
;MASGEKVLITAAAGGVGHIAAQWALLKGCHVIATTSNDKKQEFLKELGCHRVINYKTENLDQVLNTEYPSGIDVIWETIGSPVFEQLFEHLARRGRLINIGATSGYTSVGYAPIKIDDFIVKLHYGARTVIGFLTFDYKHKFEEYSKQLSEYYVKNKLKIFVDFGVNVGEGLEAVSNGL
;
A
#
# COMPACT_ATOMS: atom_id res chain seq x y z
N MET A 1 -6.80 0.86 -12.03
CA MET A 1 -5.36 0.92 -12.37
C MET A 1 -5.21 0.67 -13.86
N ALA A 2 -4.47 1.52 -14.54
CA ALA A 2 -4.06 1.38 -15.93
C ALA A 2 -2.57 0.99 -15.98
N SER A 3 -2.16 0.33 -17.07
CA SER A 3 -0.75 0.02 -17.29
C SER A 3 0.08 1.31 -17.34
N GLY A 4 1.28 1.27 -16.76
CA GLY A 4 2.19 2.42 -16.66
C GLY A 4 1.95 3.33 -15.44
N GLU A 5 0.82 3.22 -14.74
CA GLU A 5 0.58 3.98 -13.51
C GLU A 5 1.58 3.58 -12.41
N LYS A 6 2.05 4.56 -11.64
CA LYS A 6 2.82 4.36 -10.40
C LYS A 6 1.86 4.05 -9.27
N VAL A 7 2.02 2.89 -8.66
CA VAL A 7 1.16 2.39 -7.57
C VAL A 7 2.00 2.20 -6.32
N LEU A 8 1.74 2.97 -5.28
CA LEU A 8 2.35 2.80 -3.96
C LEU A 8 1.44 1.99 -3.06
N ILE A 9 2.00 1.00 -2.37
CA ILE A 9 1.28 0.10 -1.46
C ILE A 9 1.96 0.14 -0.10
N THR A 10 1.21 0.52 0.93
CA THR A 10 1.69 0.48 2.32
C THR A 10 1.55 -0.90 2.93
N ALA A 11 2.37 -1.20 3.95
CA ALA A 11 2.38 -2.52 4.60
C ALA A 11 2.44 -3.68 3.59
N ALA A 12 3.21 -3.49 2.51
CA ALA A 12 3.10 -4.30 1.32
C ALA A 12 3.47 -5.76 1.53
N ALA A 13 4.26 -6.10 2.55
CA ALA A 13 4.60 -7.49 2.87
C ALA A 13 3.55 -8.20 3.75
N GLY A 14 2.53 -7.49 4.25
CA GLY A 14 1.47 -8.07 5.06
C GLY A 14 0.44 -8.86 4.25
N GLY A 15 -0.52 -9.49 4.92
CA GLY A 15 -1.46 -10.45 4.32
C GLY A 15 -2.22 -9.95 3.08
N VAL A 16 -2.73 -8.71 3.10
CA VAL A 16 -3.42 -8.14 1.91
C VAL A 16 -2.44 -7.40 0.99
N GLY A 17 -1.41 -6.77 1.54
CA GLY A 17 -0.47 -5.93 0.80
C GLY A 17 0.27 -6.68 -0.31
N HIS A 18 0.71 -7.91 -0.05
CA HIS A 18 1.53 -8.65 -1.01
C HIS A 18 0.70 -9.17 -2.19
N ILE A 19 -0.59 -9.39 -1.96
CA ILE A 19 -1.56 -9.69 -3.02
C ILE A 19 -1.86 -8.44 -3.84
N ALA A 20 -2.05 -7.28 -3.19
CA ALA A 20 -2.28 -6.01 -3.87
C ALA A 20 -1.09 -5.62 -4.78
N ALA A 21 0.14 -5.84 -4.32
CA ALA A 21 1.36 -5.58 -5.10
C ALA A 21 1.41 -6.41 -6.38
N GLN A 22 1.21 -7.72 -6.25
CA GLN A 22 1.19 -8.61 -7.41
C GLN A 22 0.02 -8.31 -8.35
N TRP A 23 -1.14 -7.91 -7.82
CA TRP A 23 -2.25 -7.48 -8.65
C TRP A 23 -1.89 -6.25 -9.50
N ALA A 24 -1.25 -5.24 -8.91
CA ALA A 24 -0.78 -4.07 -9.63
C ALA A 24 0.30 -4.43 -10.68
N LEU A 25 1.24 -5.32 -10.35
CA LEU A 25 2.23 -5.85 -11.31
C LEU A 25 1.55 -6.54 -12.50
N LEU A 26 0.54 -7.39 -12.25
CA LEU A 26 -0.24 -8.08 -13.29
C LEU A 26 -1.06 -7.10 -14.17
N LYS A 27 -1.32 -5.88 -13.69
CA LYS A 27 -1.93 -4.81 -14.49
C LYS A 27 -0.90 -3.95 -15.24
N GLY A 28 0.38 -4.30 -15.17
CA GLY A 28 1.46 -3.60 -15.84
C GLY A 28 1.77 -2.24 -15.22
N CYS A 29 1.56 -2.09 -13.92
CA CYS A 29 1.88 -0.87 -13.17
C CYS A 29 3.33 -0.88 -12.67
N HIS A 30 3.90 0.31 -12.45
CA HIS A 30 5.15 0.48 -11.71
C HIS A 30 4.84 0.44 -10.20
N VAL A 31 5.28 -0.60 -9.51
CA VAL A 31 4.89 -0.84 -8.11
C VAL A 31 5.96 -0.41 -7.13
N ILE A 32 5.56 0.47 -6.21
CA ILE A 32 6.33 0.96 -5.08
C ILE A 32 5.72 0.33 -3.81
N ALA A 33 6.54 -0.29 -2.99
CA ALA A 33 6.09 -1.03 -1.82
C ALA A 33 6.79 -0.51 -0.57
N THR A 34 6.06 -0.21 0.51
CA THR A 34 6.69 0.16 1.79
C THR A 34 6.66 -1.00 2.78
N THR A 35 7.74 -1.13 3.55
CA THR A 35 7.92 -2.19 4.53
C THR A 35 8.85 -1.78 5.68
N SER A 36 8.96 -2.62 6.70
CA SER A 36 9.55 -2.28 8.00
C SER A 36 10.89 -2.95 8.30
N ASN A 37 11.35 -3.88 7.47
CA ASN A 37 12.63 -4.58 7.64
C ASN A 37 13.14 -5.19 6.34
N ASP A 38 14.41 -5.60 6.37
CA ASP A 38 15.13 -6.08 5.19
C ASP A 38 14.61 -7.42 4.66
N LYS A 39 14.19 -8.34 5.54
CA LYS A 39 13.59 -9.63 5.14
C LYS A 39 12.30 -9.43 4.35
N LYS A 40 11.42 -8.53 4.81
CA LYS A 40 10.21 -8.14 4.08
C LYS A 40 10.55 -7.40 2.80
N GLN A 41 11.63 -6.63 2.79
CA GLN A 41 12.10 -5.92 1.60
C GLN A 41 12.55 -6.91 0.50
N GLU A 42 13.35 -7.91 0.86
CA GLU A 42 13.79 -8.98 -0.05
C GLU A 42 12.59 -9.74 -0.62
N PHE A 43 11.65 -10.15 0.23
CA PHE A 43 10.41 -10.79 -0.21
C PHE A 43 9.65 -9.97 -1.26
N LEU A 44 9.48 -8.66 -1.03
CA LEU A 44 8.80 -7.78 -1.98
C LEU A 44 9.56 -7.62 -3.31
N LYS A 45 10.90 -7.62 -3.27
CA LYS A 45 11.73 -7.63 -4.49
C LYS A 45 11.55 -8.95 -5.26
N GLU A 46 11.48 -10.09 -4.58
CA GLU A 46 11.22 -11.40 -5.20
C GLU A 46 9.82 -11.52 -5.83
N LEU A 47 8.85 -10.75 -5.33
CA LEU A 47 7.54 -10.61 -5.96
C LEU A 47 7.57 -9.73 -7.23
N GLY A 48 8.66 -9.01 -7.46
CA GLY A 48 8.82 -8.12 -8.61
C GLY A 48 8.42 -6.67 -8.36
N CYS A 49 8.32 -6.22 -7.10
CA CYS A 49 8.09 -4.80 -6.81
C CYS A 49 9.27 -3.98 -7.35
N HIS A 50 8.98 -2.91 -8.08
CA HIS A 50 9.99 -2.14 -8.81
C HIS A 50 10.83 -1.28 -7.86
N ARG A 51 10.18 -0.75 -6.82
CA ARG A 51 10.85 -0.06 -5.72
C ARG A 51 10.29 -0.53 -4.39
N VAL A 52 11.16 -0.96 -3.49
CA VAL A 52 10.78 -1.32 -2.12
C VAL A 52 11.48 -0.38 -1.17
N ILE A 53 10.73 0.29 -0.31
CA ILE A 53 11.22 1.29 0.64
C ILE A 53 11.12 0.69 2.04
N ASN A 54 12.26 0.46 2.69
CA ASN A 54 12.28 0.14 4.10
C ASN A 54 12.23 1.45 4.91
N TYR A 55 11.05 1.81 5.41
CA TYR A 55 10.84 3.09 6.10
C TYR A 55 11.57 3.21 7.45
N LYS A 56 12.20 2.13 7.94
CA LYS A 56 13.06 2.16 9.13
C LYS A 56 14.51 2.57 8.80
N THR A 57 14.93 2.44 7.54
CA THR A 57 16.30 2.74 7.09
C THR A 57 16.36 3.82 6.02
N GLU A 58 15.23 4.13 5.38
CA GLU A 58 15.10 5.16 4.35
C GLU A 58 14.03 6.19 4.74
N ASN A 59 14.29 7.47 4.44
CA ASN A 59 13.29 8.51 4.61
C ASN A 59 12.30 8.49 3.43
N LEU A 60 11.03 8.19 3.71
CA LEU A 60 10.00 8.05 2.68
C LEU A 60 9.81 9.32 1.85
N ASP A 61 9.80 10.52 2.45
CA ASP A 61 9.65 11.78 1.69
C ASP A 61 10.82 12.04 0.76
N GLN A 62 12.04 11.83 1.24
CA GLN A 62 13.24 12.03 0.45
C GLN A 62 13.26 11.10 -0.75
N VAL A 63 12.92 9.82 -0.55
CA VAL A 63 12.81 8.84 -1.63
C VAL A 63 11.75 9.27 -2.64
N LEU A 64 10.53 9.59 -2.18
CA LEU A 64 9.43 9.94 -3.08
C LEU A 64 9.70 11.24 -3.86
N ASN A 65 10.28 12.26 -3.22
CA ASN A 65 10.65 13.52 -3.89
C ASN A 65 11.75 13.31 -4.95
N THR A 66 12.74 12.45 -4.65
CA THR A 66 13.90 12.27 -5.53
C THR A 66 13.59 11.35 -6.71
N GLU A 67 12.96 10.21 -6.43
CA GLU A 67 12.71 9.16 -7.43
C GLU A 67 11.38 9.36 -8.17
N TYR A 68 10.42 10.03 -7.54
CA TYR A 68 9.06 10.21 -8.07
C TYR A 68 8.61 11.68 -8.04
N PRO A 69 9.37 12.63 -8.61
CA PRO A 69 9.06 14.07 -8.52
C PRO A 69 7.71 14.46 -9.16
N SER A 70 7.15 13.63 -10.04
CA SER A 70 5.81 13.83 -10.62
C SER A 70 4.67 13.25 -9.77
N GLY A 71 4.98 12.70 -8.59
CA GLY A 71 4.04 12.07 -7.66
C GLY A 71 3.62 10.65 -8.06
N ILE A 72 2.70 10.07 -7.29
CA ILE A 72 2.19 8.70 -7.42
C ILE A 72 0.74 8.70 -7.91
N ASP A 73 0.41 7.85 -8.88
CA ASP A 73 -0.92 7.84 -9.53
C ASP A 73 -2.00 7.12 -8.71
N VAL A 74 -1.60 6.10 -7.95
CA VAL A 74 -2.46 5.36 -7.04
C VAL A 74 -1.71 5.06 -5.74
N ILE A 75 -2.32 5.38 -4.62
CA ILE A 75 -1.80 5.02 -3.30
C ILE A 75 -2.82 4.09 -2.64
N TRP A 76 -2.39 2.91 -2.26
CA TRP A 76 -3.15 1.92 -1.50
C TRP A 76 -2.66 1.95 -0.05
N GLU A 77 -3.45 2.61 0.80
CA GLU A 77 -3.05 3.06 2.14
C GLU A 77 -3.79 2.26 3.21
N THR A 78 -3.08 1.72 4.19
CA THR A 78 -3.61 0.85 5.26
C THR A 78 -3.22 1.28 6.66
N ILE A 79 -2.33 2.26 6.77
CA ILE A 79 -1.65 2.64 7.99
C ILE A 79 -2.41 3.73 8.73
N GLY A 80 -2.88 4.76 8.04
CA GLY A 80 -3.44 5.97 8.65
C GLY A 80 -2.38 7.01 9.03
N SER A 81 -2.72 7.94 9.92
CA SER A 81 -1.81 9.03 10.33
C SER A 81 -0.56 8.47 11.07
N PRO A 82 0.63 9.07 10.87
CA PRO A 82 0.93 10.22 9.99
C PRO A 82 1.21 9.85 8.53
N VAL A 83 1.33 8.56 8.21
CA VAL A 83 1.71 8.07 6.86
C VAL A 83 0.73 8.53 5.78
N PHE A 84 -0.58 8.55 6.10
CA PHE A 84 -1.59 9.09 5.19
C PHE A 84 -1.31 10.55 4.78
N GLU A 85 -0.97 11.40 5.73
CA GLU A 85 -0.70 12.83 5.51
C GLU A 85 0.50 12.99 4.57
N GLN A 86 1.56 12.26 4.89
CA GLN A 86 2.78 12.22 4.10
C GLN A 86 2.49 11.78 2.66
N LEU A 87 1.79 10.67 2.47
CA LEU A 87 1.49 10.11 1.15
C LEU A 87 0.55 11.00 0.31
N PHE A 88 -0.35 11.76 0.94
CA PHE A 88 -1.20 12.70 0.22
C PHE A 88 -0.40 13.80 -0.49
N GLU A 89 0.71 14.28 0.12
CA GLU A 89 1.57 15.29 -0.49
C GLU A 89 2.24 14.76 -1.77
N HIS A 90 2.58 13.48 -1.80
CA HIS A 90 3.20 12.80 -2.95
C HIS A 90 2.21 12.31 -4.01
N LEU A 91 0.92 12.61 -3.87
CA LEU A 91 -0.07 12.18 -4.84
C LEU A 91 0.06 12.97 -6.16
N ALA A 92 0.14 12.28 -7.28
CA ALA A 92 0.24 12.92 -8.60
C ALA A 92 -1.01 13.76 -8.91
N ARG A 93 -0.92 14.64 -9.91
CA ARG A 93 -2.12 15.26 -10.48
C ARG A 93 -3.06 14.17 -11.00
N ARG A 94 -4.35 14.23 -10.64
CA ARG A 94 -5.35 13.17 -10.88
C ARG A 94 -5.08 11.84 -10.14
N GLY A 95 -4.13 11.83 -9.21
CA GLY A 95 -3.84 10.65 -8.41
C GLY A 95 -5.01 10.29 -7.48
N ARG A 96 -5.07 9.01 -7.10
CA ARG A 96 -6.10 8.46 -6.20
C ARG A 96 -5.45 7.85 -4.98
N LEU A 97 -5.79 8.33 -3.79
CA LEU A 97 -5.45 7.71 -2.52
C LEU A 97 -6.66 6.90 -2.04
N ILE A 98 -6.49 5.58 -2.00
CA ILE A 98 -7.50 4.63 -1.56
C ILE A 98 -7.15 4.23 -0.13
N ASN A 99 -7.97 4.67 0.81
CA ASN A 99 -7.86 4.32 2.22
C ASN A 99 -8.56 2.98 2.47
N ILE A 100 -7.79 1.98 2.85
CA ILE A 100 -8.21 0.60 3.10
C ILE A 100 -8.36 0.34 4.60
N GLY A 101 -7.63 1.07 5.43
CA GLY A 101 -7.62 0.91 6.88
C GLY A 101 -6.65 1.89 7.53
N ALA A 102 -6.64 1.90 8.86
CA ALA A 102 -5.76 2.76 9.64
C ALA A 102 -5.13 1.98 10.79
N THR A 103 -4.25 1.03 10.47
CA THR A 103 -3.65 0.11 11.45
C THR A 103 -2.88 0.82 12.56
N SER A 104 -2.36 2.03 12.34
CA SER A 104 -1.68 2.82 13.38
C SER A 104 -2.62 3.20 14.53
N GLY A 105 -3.92 3.28 14.26
CA GLY A 105 -4.94 3.60 15.26
C GLY A 105 -5.52 2.40 16.02
N TYR A 106 -5.10 1.17 15.71
CA TYR A 106 -5.56 -0.05 16.40
C TYR A 106 -4.84 -0.25 17.73
N THR A 107 -4.84 0.78 18.57
CA THR A 107 -4.22 0.82 19.88
C THR A 107 -5.23 1.30 20.92
N SER A 108 -4.90 1.25 22.20
CA SER A 108 -5.74 1.81 23.28
C SER A 108 -5.93 3.32 23.17
N VAL A 109 -5.06 4.01 22.44
CA VAL A 109 -5.08 5.47 22.23
C VAL A 109 -5.99 5.86 21.06
N GLY A 110 -6.29 4.92 20.14
CA GLY A 110 -7.16 5.15 18.99
C GLY A 110 -6.49 5.89 17.84
N TYR A 111 -7.29 6.58 17.02
CA TYR A 111 -6.85 7.23 15.78
C TYR A 111 -6.39 8.67 16.02
N ALA A 112 -5.19 9.00 15.55
CA ALA A 112 -4.72 10.38 15.49
C ALA A 112 -5.48 11.18 14.41
N PRO A 113 -5.72 12.49 14.62
CA PRO A 113 -6.32 13.35 13.61
C PRO A 113 -5.38 13.52 12.42
N ILE A 114 -5.95 13.49 11.21
CA ILE A 114 -5.23 13.81 9.98
C ILE A 114 -5.04 15.33 9.88
N LYS A 115 -3.80 15.78 9.67
CA LYS A 115 -3.45 17.20 9.50
C LYS A 115 -2.81 17.44 8.13
N ILE A 116 -3.62 17.92 7.19
CA ILE A 116 -3.13 18.31 5.86
C ILE A 116 -3.49 19.78 5.63
N ASP A 117 -2.47 20.63 5.57
CA ASP A 117 -2.65 22.05 5.28
C ASP A 117 -3.21 22.24 3.87
N ASP A 118 -4.17 23.17 3.75
CA ASP A 118 -4.85 23.50 2.50
C ASP A 118 -5.46 22.29 1.78
N PHE A 119 -5.89 21.27 2.53
CA PHE A 119 -6.36 19.99 1.97
C PHE A 119 -7.35 20.15 0.81
N ILE A 120 -8.39 20.99 0.98
CA ILE A 120 -9.41 21.21 -0.06
C ILE A 120 -8.82 21.86 -1.31
N VAL A 121 -7.89 22.80 -1.14
CA VAL A 121 -7.20 23.47 -2.25
C VAL A 121 -6.29 22.49 -2.98
N LYS A 122 -5.46 21.72 -2.25
CA LYS A 122 -4.59 20.69 -2.82
C LYS A 122 -5.39 19.61 -3.56
N LEU A 123 -6.53 19.19 -3.01
CA LEU A 123 -7.45 18.24 -3.65
C LEU A 123 -7.99 18.81 -4.96
N HIS A 124 -8.47 20.06 -4.94
CA HIS A 124 -9.05 20.74 -6.10
C HIS A 124 -8.03 21.00 -7.21
N TYR A 125 -6.94 21.70 -6.93
CA TYR A 125 -5.94 22.07 -7.94
C TYR A 125 -5.15 20.86 -8.46
N GLY A 126 -4.94 19.85 -7.60
CA GLY A 126 -4.37 18.58 -8.00
C GLY A 126 -5.33 17.68 -8.78
N ALA A 127 -6.63 18.00 -8.81
CA ALA A 127 -7.70 17.10 -9.28
C ALA A 127 -7.60 15.70 -8.64
N ARG A 128 -7.17 15.64 -7.38
CA ARG A 128 -6.87 14.42 -6.63
C ARG A 128 -8.14 13.80 -6.06
N THR A 129 -8.10 12.50 -5.79
CA THR A 129 -9.21 11.79 -5.13
C THR A 129 -8.71 11.11 -3.86
N VAL A 130 -9.49 11.22 -2.78
CA VAL A 130 -9.35 10.39 -1.58
C VAL A 130 -10.63 9.58 -1.44
N ILE A 131 -10.51 8.26 -1.32
CA ILE A 131 -11.66 7.36 -1.25
C ILE A 131 -11.47 6.31 -0.16
N GLY A 132 -12.48 6.14 0.69
CA GLY A 132 -12.56 5.02 1.62
C GLY A 132 -13.02 3.74 0.91
N PHE A 133 -12.46 2.60 1.28
CA PHE A 133 -12.85 1.30 0.78
C PHE A 133 -13.24 0.39 1.95
N LEU A 134 -14.47 -0.13 1.91
CA LEU A 134 -14.96 -1.12 2.86
C LEU A 134 -15.33 -2.39 2.11
N THR A 135 -14.62 -3.48 2.37
CA THR A 135 -14.80 -4.77 1.68
C THR A 135 -16.25 -5.25 1.68
N PHE A 136 -17.02 -4.96 2.73
CA PHE A 136 -18.40 -5.41 2.87
C PHE A 136 -19.37 -4.78 1.85
N ASP A 137 -19.06 -3.59 1.32
CA ASP A 137 -19.86 -2.95 0.28
C ASP A 137 -19.69 -3.65 -1.08
N TYR A 138 -18.61 -4.42 -1.23
CA TYR A 138 -18.24 -5.13 -2.44
C TYR A 138 -18.45 -6.65 -2.36
N LYS A 139 -19.27 -7.15 -1.43
CA LYS A 139 -19.59 -8.59 -1.32
C LYS A 139 -20.07 -9.21 -2.64
N HIS A 140 -20.82 -8.45 -3.44
CA HIS A 140 -21.32 -8.87 -4.76
C HIS A 140 -20.19 -9.13 -5.79
N LYS A 141 -18.95 -8.68 -5.50
CA LYS A 141 -17.76 -8.92 -6.32
C LYS A 141 -16.88 -10.06 -5.80
N PHE A 142 -17.21 -10.64 -4.64
CA PHE A 142 -16.36 -11.64 -3.99
C PHE A 142 -16.14 -12.86 -4.89
N GLU A 143 -17.21 -13.47 -5.41
CA GLU A 143 -17.11 -14.66 -6.26
C GLU A 143 -16.24 -14.41 -7.51
N GLU A 144 -16.46 -13.28 -8.19
CA GLU A 144 -15.71 -12.86 -9.37
C GLU A 144 -14.20 -12.78 -9.08
N TYR A 145 -13.81 -12.03 -8.04
CA TYR A 145 -12.39 -11.82 -7.72
C TYR A 145 -11.74 -13.01 -7.04
N SER A 146 -12.47 -13.78 -6.23
CA SER A 146 -11.96 -15.03 -5.65
C SER A 146 -11.59 -16.02 -6.75
N LYS A 147 -12.48 -16.22 -7.75
CA LYS A 147 -12.16 -17.08 -8.90
C LYS A 147 -10.94 -16.59 -9.65
N GLN A 148 -10.85 -15.28 -9.92
CA GLN A 148 -9.72 -14.70 -10.64
C GLN A 148 -8.39 -14.87 -9.89
N LEU A 149 -8.38 -14.62 -8.57
CA LEU A 149 -7.19 -14.82 -7.74
C LEU A 149 -6.77 -16.30 -7.67
N SER A 150 -7.73 -17.22 -7.53
CA SER A 150 -7.46 -18.66 -7.58
C SER A 150 -6.86 -19.08 -8.91
N GLU A 151 -7.35 -18.56 -10.03
CA GLU A 151 -6.77 -18.84 -11.35
C GLU A 151 -5.34 -18.32 -11.48
N TYR A 152 -5.04 -17.13 -10.96
CA TYR A 152 -3.67 -16.61 -10.96
C TYR A 152 -2.75 -17.44 -10.06
N TYR A 153 -3.23 -17.87 -8.91
CA TYR A 153 -2.48 -18.74 -8.02
C TYR A 153 -2.13 -20.08 -8.68
N VAL A 154 -3.14 -20.79 -9.21
CA VAL A 154 -2.94 -22.10 -9.90
C VAL A 154 -2.03 -21.98 -11.11
N LYS A 155 -2.06 -20.85 -11.83
CA LYS A 155 -1.19 -20.58 -12.98
C LYS A 155 0.21 -20.05 -12.59
N ASN A 156 0.57 -20.06 -11.30
CA ASN A 156 1.83 -19.52 -10.77
C ASN A 156 2.07 -18.04 -11.13
N LYS A 157 1.00 -17.27 -11.37
CA LYS A 157 1.04 -15.82 -11.61
C LYS A 157 0.88 -14.99 -10.33
N LEU A 158 0.48 -15.64 -9.24
CA LEU A 158 0.32 -15.05 -7.91
C LEU A 158 0.96 -16.00 -6.89
N LYS A 159 1.89 -15.50 -6.10
CA LYS A 159 2.49 -16.18 -4.95
C LYS A 159 1.77 -15.73 -3.68
N ILE A 160 1.30 -16.69 -2.89
CA ILE A 160 0.67 -16.43 -1.60
C ILE A 160 1.67 -16.84 -0.52
N PHE A 161 1.97 -15.91 0.38
CA PHE A 161 2.74 -16.20 1.58
C PHE A 161 1.78 -16.36 2.76
N VAL A 162 2.05 -17.35 3.61
CA VAL A 162 1.30 -17.60 4.84
C VAL A 162 2.28 -17.66 5.98
N ASP A 163 2.10 -16.78 6.97
CA ASP A 163 2.83 -16.86 8.23
C ASP A 163 2.06 -17.77 9.20
N PHE A 164 2.65 -18.91 9.55
CA PHE A 164 2.02 -19.84 10.50
C PHE A 164 2.19 -19.41 11.96
N GLY A 165 2.77 -18.23 12.24
CA GLY A 165 2.88 -17.69 13.59
C GLY A 165 3.86 -18.45 14.48
N VAL A 166 4.72 -19.29 13.90
CA VAL A 166 5.72 -20.07 14.64
C VAL A 166 6.72 -19.16 15.36
N ASN A 167 6.97 -17.95 14.82
CA ASN A 167 7.82 -16.90 15.40
C ASN A 167 7.02 -15.60 15.57
N VAL A 168 6.07 -15.59 16.51
CA VAL A 168 5.24 -14.41 16.83
C VAL A 168 6.13 -13.18 17.04
N GLY A 169 5.95 -12.14 16.21
CA GLY A 169 6.71 -10.88 16.27
C GLY A 169 7.90 -10.76 15.31
N GLU A 170 8.37 -11.87 14.72
CA GLU A 170 9.52 -11.89 13.78
C GLU A 170 9.13 -12.33 12.35
N GLY A 171 7.87 -12.71 12.19
CA GLY A 171 7.24 -13.10 10.94
C GLY A 171 7.17 -12.00 9.87
N LEU A 172 6.94 -12.38 8.61
CA LEU A 172 6.71 -11.41 7.51
C LEU A 172 5.42 -10.61 7.76
N GLU A 173 4.44 -11.22 8.42
CA GLU A 173 3.18 -10.56 8.81
C GLU A 173 3.25 -9.89 10.18
N ALA A 174 4.39 -9.96 10.89
CA ALA A 174 4.52 -9.32 12.19
C ALA A 174 4.23 -7.81 12.09
N VAL A 175 3.29 -7.35 12.91
CA VAL A 175 2.98 -5.93 13.07
C VAL A 175 4.11 -5.34 13.92
N SER A 176 4.87 -4.38 13.36
CA SER A 176 5.90 -3.70 14.13
C SER A 176 5.23 -2.87 15.23
N ASN A 177 5.64 -3.06 16.49
CA ASN A 177 5.32 -2.11 17.55
C ASN A 177 5.97 -0.76 17.20
N GLY A 178 5.17 0.21 16.75
CA GLY A 178 5.62 1.57 16.49
C GLY A 178 5.74 1.94 15.01
N LEU A 179 4.77 2.74 14.57
CA LEU A 179 4.97 3.85 13.64
C LEU A 179 5.08 5.12 14.46
#